data_AF-A0A365H9P3-F1
#
_entry.id   AF-A0A365H9P3-F1
#
_cell.length_a   1.000
_cell.length_b   1.000
_cell.length_c   1.000
_cell.angle_alpha   90.00
_cell.angle_beta   90.00
_cell.angle_gamma   90.00
#
_symmetry.space_group_name_H-M   'P 1'
#
loop_
_entity.id
_entity.type
_entity.pdbx_description
1 polymer ?
#
loop_
_entity_poly.entity_id
_entity_poly.type
_entity_poly.pdbx_seq_one_letter_code
_entity_poly.pdbx_strand_id
1 'polypeptide(L)'
;MTPEEARILAVLGHELFLASQGTPLAERMLAPRPGDLVLEITDFGRGWDPNRVGTLTRIEGRPPDEKYLVAPLHTPDQQRRWRNCSFIALPTRAAREWLIEAPLPPPTRYRPLSDYLLQHGGERIEMTFDDIEVTMGGVHLPPSARNPRLAHWWDNDSRQEQAQAWMSAGYHVETVDIPGQRVRFRAVRA
;
A
#
# COMPACT_ATOMS: atom_id res chain seq x y z
N MET A 1 -19.56 -21.96 2.08
CA MET A 1 -19.28 -21.30 0.80
C MET A 1 -18.82 -22.36 -0.19
N THR A 2 -19.26 -22.30 -1.44
CA THR A 2 -18.84 -23.24 -2.47
C THR A 2 -17.44 -22.91 -2.99
N PRO A 3 -16.72 -23.89 -3.58
CA PRO A 3 -15.44 -23.61 -4.25
C PRO A 3 -15.53 -22.55 -5.35
N GLU A 4 -16.67 -22.41 -6.03
CA GLU A 4 -16.85 -21.41 -7.09
C GLU A 4 -17.06 -20.00 -6.52
N GLU A 5 -17.82 -19.86 -5.43
CA GLU A 5 -17.95 -18.60 -4.69
C GLU A 5 -16.59 -18.12 -4.14
N ALA A 6 -15.79 -19.05 -3.62
CA ALA A 6 -14.43 -18.75 -3.17
C ALA A 6 -13.53 -18.27 -4.32
N ARG A 7 -13.77 -18.76 -5.55
CA ARG A 7 -13.04 -18.33 -6.74
C ARG A 7 -13.34 -16.89 -7.12
N ILE A 8 -14.60 -16.50 -7.06
CA ILE A 8 -15.02 -15.12 -7.29
C ILE A 8 -14.33 -14.19 -6.28
N LEU A 9 -14.34 -14.56 -5.00
CA LEU A 9 -13.63 -13.80 -3.97
C LEU A 9 -12.12 -13.71 -4.22
N ALA A 10 -11.49 -14.80 -4.68
CA ALA A 10 -10.08 -14.81 -5.01
C ALA A 10 -9.76 -13.83 -6.14
N VAL A 11 -10.56 -13.83 -7.21
CA VAL A 11 -10.40 -12.90 -8.34
C VAL A 11 -10.59 -11.47 -7.89
N LEU A 12 -11.70 -11.15 -7.23
CA LEU A 12 -11.97 -9.78 -6.77
C LEU A 12 -10.92 -9.29 -5.77
N GLY A 13 -10.49 -10.16 -4.85
CA GLY A 13 -9.47 -9.85 -3.87
C GLY A 13 -8.11 -9.56 -4.49
N HIS A 14 -7.72 -10.35 -5.49
CA HIS A 14 -6.48 -10.14 -6.24
C HIS A 14 -6.53 -8.83 -7.04
N GLU A 15 -7.60 -8.61 -7.82
CA GLU A 15 -7.75 -7.39 -8.63
C GLU A 15 -7.74 -6.14 -7.75
N LEU A 16 -8.41 -6.19 -6.59
CA LEU A 16 -8.38 -5.10 -5.63
C LEU A 16 -6.96 -4.85 -5.09
N PHE A 17 -6.21 -5.91 -4.78
CA PHE A 17 -4.84 -5.79 -4.32
C PHE A 17 -3.95 -5.13 -5.38
N LEU A 18 -4.05 -5.55 -6.65
CA LEU A 18 -3.33 -4.94 -7.75
C LEU A 18 -3.71 -3.47 -7.95
N ALA A 19 -5.00 -3.15 -7.86
CA ALA A 19 -5.50 -1.79 -8.03
C ALA A 19 -5.15 -0.85 -6.87
N SER A 20 -4.81 -1.38 -5.70
CA SER A 20 -4.53 -0.61 -4.48
C SER A 20 -3.03 -0.48 -4.15
N GLN A 21 -2.14 -0.97 -5.01
CA GLN A 21 -0.69 -0.88 -4.77
C GLN A 21 -0.24 0.55 -4.45
N GLY A 22 0.65 0.68 -3.46
CA GLY A 22 1.14 1.99 -3.00
C GLY A 22 0.15 2.78 -2.14
N THR A 23 -0.97 2.17 -1.73
CA THR A 23 -1.93 2.78 -0.80
C THR A 23 -1.89 2.10 0.58
N PRO A 24 -2.37 2.77 1.64
CA PRO A 24 -2.53 2.15 2.96
C PRO A 24 -3.41 0.88 2.95
N LEU A 25 -4.33 0.77 1.99
CA LEU A 25 -5.14 -0.43 1.82
C LEU A 25 -4.26 -1.63 1.43
N ALA A 26 -3.40 -1.49 0.41
CA ALA A 26 -2.50 -2.58 0.01
C ALA A 26 -1.52 -2.97 1.13
N GLU A 27 -1.01 -2.00 1.90
CA GLU A 27 -0.18 -2.27 3.07
C GLU A 27 -0.93 -3.09 4.13
N ARG A 28 -2.18 -2.73 4.43
CA ARG A 28 -3.02 -3.48 5.37
C ARG A 28 -3.35 -4.89 4.84
N MET A 29 -3.57 -5.01 3.54
CA MET A 29 -3.78 -6.29 2.88
C MET A 29 -2.51 -7.16 2.97
N LEU A 30 -1.31 -6.59 2.88
CA LEU A 30 -0.04 -7.32 3.07
C LEU A 30 0.28 -7.70 4.52
N ALA A 31 -0.47 -7.20 5.50
CA ALA A 31 -0.26 -7.45 6.92
C ALA A 31 -1.42 -8.26 7.55
N PRO A 32 -1.65 -9.51 7.12
CA PRO A 32 -2.78 -10.32 7.59
C PRO A 32 -2.68 -10.63 9.09
N ARG A 33 -3.82 -10.66 9.76
CA ARG A 33 -3.95 -10.91 11.20
C ARG A 33 -4.90 -12.08 11.47
N PRO A 34 -4.74 -12.82 12.58
CA PRO A 34 -5.74 -13.77 13.02
C PRO A 34 -7.14 -13.13 13.07
N GLY A 35 -8.11 -13.79 12.46
CA GLY A 35 -9.47 -13.29 12.24
C GLY A 35 -9.72 -12.73 10.83
N ASP A 36 -8.68 -12.34 10.10
CA ASP A 36 -8.83 -11.81 8.74
C ASP A 36 -9.27 -12.91 7.77
N LEU A 37 -10.08 -12.53 6.79
CA LEU A 37 -10.21 -13.32 5.57
C LEU A 37 -8.92 -13.14 4.77
N VAL A 38 -8.34 -14.22 4.25
CA VAL A 38 -7.07 -14.16 3.53
C VAL A 38 -7.12 -14.92 2.21
N LEU A 39 -6.28 -14.48 1.27
CA LEU A 39 -6.03 -15.09 -0.04
C LEU A 39 -4.53 -15.36 -0.20
N GLU A 40 -4.17 -16.59 -0.55
CA GLU A 40 -2.82 -16.96 -0.98
C GLU A 40 -2.55 -16.42 -2.40
N ILE A 41 -1.43 -15.72 -2.59
CA ILE A 41 -1.12 -15.01 -3.85
C ILE A 41 0.16 -15.45 -4.56
N THR A 42 1.00 -16.27 -3.95
CA THR A 42 2.32 -16.66 -4.51
C THR A 42 2.17 -17.47 -5.80
N ASP A 43 1.17 -18.34 -5.88
CA ASP A 43 0.92 -19.17 -7.06
C ASP A 43 -0.36 -18.77 -7.82
N PHE A 44 -0.79 -17.51 -7.70
CA PHE A 44 -2.02 -17.07 -8.35
C PHE A 44 -1.88 -17.15 -9.88
N GLY A 45 -2.72 -17.96 -10.53
CA GLY A 45 -2.66 -18.26 -11.97
C GLY A 45 -2.20 -19.68 -12.31
N ARG A 46 -1.65 -20.46 -11.35
CA ARG A 46 -1.38 -21.90 -11.53
C ARG A 46 -2.55 -22.75 -11.03
N GLY A 47 -3.64 -22.76 -11.80
CA GLY A 47 -4.83 -23.56 -11.47
C GLY A 47 -5.60 -23.03 -10.25
N TRP A 48 -6.86 -23.46 -10.11
CA TRP A 48 -7.72 -23.04 -9.01
C TRP A 48 -7.65 -24.05 -7.87
N ASP A 49 -7.32 -23.57 -6.66
CA ASP A 49 -7.41 -24.34 -5.42
C ASP A 49 -8.26 -23.57 -4.40
N PRO A 50 -9.45 -24.08 -4.03
CA PRO A 50 -10.35 -23.41 -3.09
C PRO A 50 -9.84 -23.39 -1.65
N ASN A 51 -8.74 -24.07 -1.33
CA ASN A 51 -8.09 -24.00 -0.02
C ASN A 51 -7.28 -22.72 0.18
N ARG A 52 -7.02 -21.95 -0.88
CA ARG A 52 -6.22 -20.72 -0.87
C ARG A 52 -6.96 -19.51 -0.31
N VAL A 53 -8.28 -19.62 -0.16
CA VAL A 53 -9.13 -18.59 0.43
C VAL A 53 -9.73 -19.13 1.73
N GLY A 54 -9.50 -18.41 2.82
CA GLY A 54 -9.92 -18.87 4.13
C GLY A 54 -9.78 -17.82 5.22
N THR A 55 -10.25 -18.17 6.41
CA THR A 55 -10.02 -17.33 7.59
C THR A 55 -8.65 -17.66 8.17
N LEU A 56 -7.81 -16.65 8.34
CA LEU A 56 -6.55 -16.80 9.05
C LEU A 56 -6.87 -16.98 10.53
N THR A 57 -6.46 -18.11 11.09
CA THR A 57 -6.77 -18.48 12.47
C THR A 57 -5.61 -18.19 13.41
N ARG A 58 -4.38 -18.35 12.92
CA ARG A 58 -3.14 -18.14 13.68
C ARG A 58 -1.96 -17.95 12.74
N ILE A 59 -0.99 -17.16 13.17
CA ILE A 59 0.36 -17.08 12.60
C ILE A 59 1.33 -17.67 13.63
N GLU A 60 2.20 -18.57 13.19
CA GLU A 60 3.23 -19.18 14.02
C GLU A 60 4.62 -18.84 13.49
N GLY A 61 5.60 -18.66 14.39
CA GLY A 61 6.96 -18.31 14.01
C GLY A 61 7.19 -16.80 13.98
N ARG A 62 8.29 -16.39 13.34
CA ARG A 62 8.65 -14.99 13.11
C ARG A 62 9.17 -14.85 11.68
N PRO A 63 9.10 -13.66 11.07
CA PRO A 63 9.69 -13.43 9.76
C PRO A 63 11.17 -13.87 9.74
N PRO A 64 11.64 -14.56 8.68
CA PRO A 64 10.90 -14.96 7.47
C PRO A 64 10.19 -16.33 7.55
N ASP A 65 10.33 -17.08 8.63
CA ASP A 65 9.88 -18.48 8.78
C ASP A 65 8.43 -18.63 9.30
N GLU A 66 7.58 -17.66 8.98
CA GLU A 66 6.19 -17.64 9.42
C GLU A 66 5.37 -18.77 8.79
N LYS A 67 4.40 -19.26 9.56
CA LYS A 67 3.49 -20.32 9.13
C LYS A 67 2.07 -19.85 9.38
N TYR A 68 1.30 -19.83 8.31
CA TYR A 68 -0.07 -19.33 8.32
C TYR A 68 -1.03 -20.51 8.49
N LEU A 69 -1.80 -20.51 9.57
CA LEU A 69 -2.85 -21.49 9.78
C LEU A 69 -4.16 -20.90 9.26
N VAL A 70 -4.67 -21.46 8.17
CA VAL A 70 -5.85 -20.94 7.46
C VAL A 70 -6.94 -22.00 7.48
N ALA A 71 -8.14 -21.62 7.87
CA ALA A 71 -9.34 -22.43 7.75
C ALA A 71 -10.02 -22.11 6.40
N PRO A 72 -9.99 -23.01 5.41
CA PRO A 72 -10.59 -22.76 4.10
C PRO A 72 -12.09 -22.43 4.18
N LEU A 73 -12.59 -21.50 3.37
CA LEU A 73 -14.00 -21.10 3.42
C LEU A 73 -14.98 -22.22 3.02
N HIS A 74 -14.55 -23.15 2.19
CA HIS A 74 -15.36 -24.27 1.75
C HIS A 74 -15.29 -25.50 2.68
N THR A 75 -14.23 -25.59 3.50
CA THR A 75 -13.99 -26.67 4.46
C THR A 75 -13.36 -26.12 5.75
N PRO A 76 -14.09 -25.34 6.57
CA PRO A 76 -13.52 -24.63 7.72
C PRO A 76 -12.89 -25.55 8.77
N ASP A 77 -13.43 -26.76 8.93
CA ASP A 77 -12.93 -27.76 9.89
C ASP A 77 -11.58 -28.36 9.46
N GLN A 78 -11.17 -28.19 8.20
CA GLN A 78 -9.92 -28.69 7.64
C GLN A 78 -8.84 -27.60 7.62
N GLN A 79 -8.47 -27.12 8.79
CA GLN A 79 -7.42 -26.10 8.93
C GLN A 79 -6.10 -26.57 8.28
N ARG A 80 -5.52 -25.71 7.45
CA ARG A 80 -4.27 -25.97 6.74
C ARG A 80 -3.16 -25.10 7.25
N ARG A 81 -1.95 -25.66 7.32
CA ARG A 81 -0.74 -24.95 7.71
C ARG A 81 0.12 -24.69 6.48
N TRP A 82 0.21 -23.43 6.11
CA TRP A 82 0.95 -22.95 4.95
C TRP A 82 2.33 -22.43 5.35
N ARG A 83 3.31 -22.54 4.45
CA ARG A 83 4.70 -22.08 4.62
C ARG A 83 5.24 -21.64 3.26
N ASN A 84 6.26 -20.78 3.27
CA ASN A 84 6.91 -20.29 2.04
C ASN A 84 5.91 -19.69 1.03
N CYS A 85 4.85 -19.05 1.53
CA CYS A 85 3.77 -18.48 0.75
C CYS A 85 3.44 -17.08 1.28
N SER A 86 2.80 -16.27 0.46
CA SER A 86 2.31 -14.95 0.83
C SER A 86 0.79 -14.94 0.82
N PHE A 87 0.22 -14.46 1.92
CA PHE A 87 -1.20 -14.19 2.03
C PHE A 87 -1.44 -12.69 2.02
N ILE A 88 -2.51 -12.27 1.35
CA ILE A 88 -3.11 -10.96 1.55
C ILE A 88 -4.38 -11.09 2.38
N ALA A 89 -4.64 -10.16 3.27
CA ALA A 89 -5.93 -9.99 3.91
C ALA A 89 -6.92 -9.38 2.90
N LEU A 90 -8.10 -9.96 2.82
CA LEU A 90 -9.19 -9.47 1.98
C LEU A 90 -10.09 -8.54 2.81
N PRO A 91 -10.37 -7.33 2.30
CA PRO A 91 -11.22 -6.40 3.00
C PRO A 91 -12.66 -6.93 3.09
N THR A 92 -13.16 -7.10 4.31
CA THR A 92 -14.56 -7.48 4.59
C THR A 92 -15.41 -6.24 4.92
N ARG A 93 -16.62 -6.42 5.45
CA ARG A 93 -17.45 -5.28 5.89
C ARG A 93 -16.75 -4.42 6.96
N ALA A 94 -15.89 -5.02 7.78
CA ALA A 94 -15.02 -4.32 8.72
C ALA A 94 -13.85 -3.57 8.05
N ALA A 95 -13.62 -3.75 6.74
CA ALA A 95 -12.53 -3.04 6.07
C ALA A 95 -12.76 -1.54 5.91
N ARG A 96 -14.02 -1.07 5.99
CA ARG A 96 -14.25 0.37 6.19
C ARG A 96 -13.62 0.85 7.50
N GLU A 97 -13.67 0.05 8.56
CA GLU A 97 -12.96 0.34 9.82
C GLU A 97 -11.44 0.22 9.61
N TRP A 98 -10.95 -0.67 8.75
CA TRP A 98 -9.51 -0.66 8.38
C TRP A 98 -9.08 0.65 7.73
N LEU A 99 -9.96 1.31 6.97
CA LEU A 99 -9.69 2.59 6.31
C LEU A 99 -9.98 3.81 7.20
N ILE A 100 -10.82 3.65 8.24
CA ILE A 100 -11.21 4.71 9.19
C ILE A 100 -10.30 4.71 10.44
N GLU A 101 -9.89 3.53 10.92
CA GLU A 101 -9.09 3.32 12.16
C GLU A 101 -7.66 2.83 11.90
N ALA A 102 -7.19 2.71 10.65
CA ALA A 102 -5.76 2.55 10.45
C ALA A 102 -5.07 3.74 11.13
N PRO A 103 -4.14 3.53 12.08
CA PRO A 103 -3.17 4.57 12.30
C PRO A 103 -2.55 4.75 10.92
N LEU A 104 -2.77 5.93 10.34
CA LEU A 104 -2.00 6.41 9.19
C LEU A 104 -0.57 5.88 9.37
N PRO A 105 0.04 5.28 8.33
CA PRO A 105 1.35 4.63 8.43
C PRO A 105 2.27 5.49 9.31
N PRO A 106 3.14 4.86 10.15
CA PRO A 106 4.07 5.62 10.98
C PRO A 106 4.64 6.70 10.07
N PRO A 107 4.48 7.99 10.45
CA PRO A 107 4.59 9.07 9.50
C PRO A 107 5.83 8.80 8.66
N THR A 108 5.65 8.56 7.36
CA THR A 108 6.80 8.70 6.48
C THR A 108 7.33 10.09 6.81
N ARG A 109 8.64 10.28 6.79
CA ARG A 109 9.21 11.61 7.06
C ARG A 109 8.57 12.71 6.18
N TYR A 110 7.87 12.32 5.12
CA TYR A 110 7.14 13.13 4.15
C TYR A 110 5.61 13.14 4.34
N ARG A 111 5.05 12.54 5.40
CA ARG A 111 3.59 12.54 5.64
C ARG A 111 2.97 13.94 5.70
N PRO A 112 3.60 14.94 6.33
CA PRO A 112 3.06 16.31 6.28
C PRO A 112 2.91 16.86 4.85
N LEU A 113 3.81 16.46 3.93
CA LEU A 113 3.71 16.82 2.52
C LEU A 113 2.51 16.12 1.85
N SER A 114 2.27 14.85 2.16
CA SER A 114 1.10 14.10 1.68
C SER A 114 -0.21 14.76 2.14
N ASP A 115 -0.31 15.07 3.44
CA ASP A 115 -1.48 15.71 4.03
C ASP A 115 -1.74 17.10 3.41
N TYR A 116 -0.68 17.88 3.17
CA TYR A 116 -0.78 19.18 2.51
C TYR A 116 -1.31 19.09 1.08
N LEU A 117 -0.77 18.18 0.26
CA LEU A 117 -1.20 17.99 -1.12
C LEU A 117 -2.67 17.55 -1.19
N LEU A 118 -3.05 16.61 -0.33
CA LEU A 118 -4.43 16.12 -0.20
C LEU A 118 -5.40 17.26 0.18
N GLN A 119 -5.02 18.10 1.15
CA GLN A 119 -5.85 19.21 1.62
C GLN A 119 -5.96 20.34 0.61
N HIS A 120 -4.90 20.60 -0.17
CA HIS A 120 -4.89 21.66 -1.17
C HIS A 120 -5.84 21.35 -2.35
N GLY A 121 -5.92 20.09 -2.81
CA GLY A 121 -6.90 19.63 -3.79
C GLY A 121 -6.85 20.33 -5.17
N GLY A 122 -5.78 21.06 -5.47
CA GLY A 122 -5.60 21.77 -6.74
C GLY A 122 -5.16 20.84 -7.86
N GLU A 123 -5.48 21.15 -9.12
CA GLU A 123 -5.03 20.34 -10.26
C GLU A 123 -3.50 20.40 -10.45
N ARG A 124 -2.91 21.57 -10.16
CA ARG A 124 -1.46 21.79 -10.15
C ARG A 124 -1.08 22.55 -8.90
N ILE A 125 -0.06 22.08 -8.21
CA ILE A 125 0.46 22.68 -6.98
C ILE A 125 1.94 22.93 -7.22
N GLU A 126 2.35 24.18 -7.10
CA GLU A 126 3.75 24.56 -7.21
C GLU A 126 4.27 24.92 -5.81
N MET A 127 5.40 24.35 -5.43
CA MET A 127 6.02 24.56 -4.12
C MET A 127 7.51 24.81 -4.31
N THR A 128 8.07 25.72 -3.50
CA THR A 128 9.52 25.79 -3.34
C THR A 128 10.01 24.66 -2.45
N PHE A 129 11.31 24.35 -2.51
CA PHE A 129 11.91 23.37 -1.60
C PHE A 129 11.77 23.81 -0.15
N ASP A 130 11.87 25.12 0.11
CA ASP A 130 11.69 25.69 1.44
C ASP A 130 10.23 25.54 1.91
N ASP A 131 9.24 25.72 1.03
CA ASP A 131 7.82 25.45 1.37
C ASP A 131 7.61 23.99 1.77
N ILE A 132 8.27 23.05 1.09
CA ILE A 132 8.22 21.63 1.41
C ILE A 132 8.87 21.37 2.77
N GLU A 133 10.03 21.96 3.04
CA GLU A 133 10.72 21.83 4.33
C GLU A 133 9.88 22.41 5.49
N VAL A 134 9.22 23.56 5.28
CA VAL A 134 8.26 24.15 6.24
C VAL A 134 7.07 23.22 6.45
N THR A 135 6.51 22.68 5.38
CA THR A 135 5.40 21.72 5.43
C THR A 135 5.79 20.47 6.22
N MET A 136 7.03 19.99 6.05
CA MET A 136 7.60 18.87 6.81
C MET A 136 8.01 19.21 8.26
N GLY A 137 7.61 20.37 8.79
CA GLY A 137 7.90 20.79 10.17
C GLY A 137 9.30 21.37 10.37
N GLY A 138 9.90 21.92 9.32
CA GLY A 138 11.25 22.52 9.34
C GLY A 138 12.38 21.51 9.12
N VAL A 139 12.06 20.30 8.65
CA VAL A 139 13.07 19.29 8.31
C VAL A 139 13.63 19.57 6.92
N HIS A 140 14.94 19.72 6.80
CA HIS A 140 15.58 19.96 5.51
C HIS A 140 15.47 18.77 4.55
N LEU A 141 15.28 19.07 3.26
CA LEU A 141 15.36 18.07 2.21
C LEU A 141 16.79 17.54 2.10
N PRO A 142 16.98 16.25 1.80
CA PRO A 142 18.31 15.68 1.68
C PRO A 142 19.09 16.37 0.54
N PRO A 143 20.44 16.39 0.59
CA PRO A 143 21.26 16.96 -0.47
C PRO A 143 20.99 16.37 -1.86
N SER A 144 20.49 15.13 -1.92
CA SER A 144 20.07 14.49 -3.16
C SER A 144 18.92 15.23 -3.86
N ALA A 145 17.97 15.80 -3.12
CA ALA A 145 16.85 16.55 -3.69
C ALA A 145 17.32 17.86 -4.37
N ARG A 146 18.45 18.42 -3.91
CA ARG A 146 19.07 19.66 -4.39
C ARG A 146 20.20 19.44 -5.42
N ASN A 147 20.51 18.19 -5.78
CA ASN A 147 21.60 17.88 -6.70
C ASN A 147 21.05 17.60 -8.11
N PRO A 148 21.37 18.43 -9.13
CA PRO A 148 20.94 18.20 -10.51
C PRO A 148 21.32 16.82 -11.07
N ARG A 149 22.40 16.20 -10.58
CA ARG A 149 22.84 14.85 -11.00
C ARG A 149 21.98 13.73 -10.39
N LEU A 150 21.19 14.04 -9.37
CA LEU A 150 20.31 13.11 -8.65
C LEU A 150 18.84 13.49 -8.82
N ALA A 151 18.49 14.08 -9.98
CA ALA A 151 17.11 14.50 -10.27
C ALA A 151 16.08 13.36 -10.15
N HIS A 152 16.50 12.11 -10.33
CA HIS A 152 15.68 10.91 -10.13
C HIS A 152 15.10 10.79 -8.70
N TRP A 153 15.62 11.53 -7.73
CA TRP A 153 15.03 11.60 -6.40
C TRP A 153 13.57 12.09 -6.44
N TRP A 154 13.23 12.94 -7.42
CA TRP A 154 11.90 13.48 -7.67
C TRP A 154 11.03 12.60 -8.60
N ASP A 155 11.52 11.43 -9.02
CA ASP A 155 10.76 10.53 -9.88
C ASP A 155 9.56 9.93 -9.13
N ASN A 156 8.50 9.64 -9.86
CA ASN A 156 7.29 8.99 -9.34
C ASN A 156 7.49 7.46 -9.20
N ASP A 157 8.58 7.02 -8.57
CA ASP A 157 8.86 5.61 -8.30
C ASP A 157 8.28 5.18 -6.95
N SER A 158 7.20 4.40 -6.98
CA SER A 158 6.55 3.82 -5.80
C SER A 158 7.48 3.06 -4.83
N ARG A 159 8.70 2.70 -5.24
CA ARG A 159 9.71 2.07 -4.36
C ARG A 159 10.44 3.06 -3.45
N GLN A 160 10.32 4.36 -3.72
CA GLN A 160 10.99 5.43 -2.99
C GLN A 160 10.05 6.05 -1.95
N GLU A 161 10.50 6.19 -0.70
CA GLU A 161 9.68 6.70 0.42
C GLU A 161 9.13 8.10 0.15
N GLN A 162 9.92 9.00 -0.44
CA GLN A 162 9.48 10.34 -0.81
C GLN A 162 8.38 10.32 -1.87
N ALA A 163 8.51 9.44 -2.87
CA ALA A 163 7.58 9.40 -3.99
C ALA A 163 6.22 8.86 -3.59
N GLN A 164 6.21 7.89 -2.67
CA GLN A 164 4.97 7.43 -2.06
C GLN A 164 4.18 8.57 -1.41
N ALA A 165 4.83 9.61 -0.88
CA ALA A 165 4.12 10.71 -0.20
C ALA A 165 3.20 11.51 -1.13
N TRP A 166 3.68 11.95 -2.29
CA TRP A 166 2.83 12.67 -3.25
C TRP A 166 1.92 11.73 -4.04
N MET A 167 2.38 10.52 -4.37
CA MET A 167 1.58 9.53 -5.09
C MET A 167 0.37 9.05 -4.29
N SER A 168 0.54 8.79 -2.98
CA SER A 168 -0.57 8.42 -2.10
C SER A 168 -1.59 9.54 -1.92
N ALA A 169 -1.18 10.80 -2.10
CA ALA A 169 -2.08 11.95 -2.14
C ALA A 169 -2.76 12.15 -3.51
N GLY A 170 -2.49 11.29 -4.50
CA GLY A 170 -3.04 11.40 -5.86
C GLY A 170 -2.31 12.40 -6.76
N TYR A 171 -1.07 12.75 -6.43
CA TYR A 171 -0.25 13.69 -7.19
C TYR A 171 0.99 13.02 -7.77
N HIS A 172 1.42 13.47 -8.94
CA HIS A 172 2.73 13.16 -9.53
C HIS A 172 3.56 14.43 -9.67
N VAL A 173 4.88 14.31 -9.55
CA VAL A 173 5.80 15.38 -9.98
C VAL A 173 5.68 15.52 -11.50
N GLU A 174 5.24 16.70 -11.94
CA GLU A 174 5.13 17.08 -13.36
C GLU A 174 6.45 17.67 -13.86
N THR A 175 7.01 18.60 -13.10
CA THR A 175 8.31 19.22 -13.41
C THR A 175 9.03 19.60 -12.12
N VAL A 176 10.35 19.45 -12.09
CA VAL A 176 11.22 19.97 -11.04
C VAL A 176 12.29 20.88 -11.63
N ASP A 177 12.46 22.06 -11.05
CA ASP A 177 13.54 23.00 -11.31
C ASP A 177 14.48 22.98 -10.09
N ILE A 178 15.57 22.21 -10.19
CA ILE A 178 16.53 22.08 -9.09
C ILE A 178 17.33 23.38 -8.87
N PRO A 179 17.85 24.06 -9.92
CA PRO A 179 18.48 25.38 -9.76
C PRO A 179 17.56 26.43 -9.13
N GLY A 180 16.30 26.49 -9.58
CA GLY A 180 15.29 27.38 -9.02
C GLY A 180 14.64 26.89 -7.73
N GLN A 181 14.96 25.66 -7.29
CA GLN A 181 14.43 24.99 -6.10
C GLN A 181 12.90 24.97 -6.04
N ARG A 182 12.27 24.63 -7.17
CA ARG A 182 10.82 24.56 -7.31
C ARG A 182 10.41 23.21 -7.84
N VAL A 183 9.29 22.71 -7.37
CA VAL A 183 8.65 21.51 -7.90
C VAL A 183 7.18 21.80 -8.15
N ARG A 184 6.68 21.23 -9.23
CA ARG A 184 5.27 21.28 -9.59
C ARG A 184 4.70 19.88 -9.57
N PHE A 185 3.72 19.70 -8.70
CA PHE A 185 2.89 18.52 -8.61
C PHE A 185 1.64 18.70 -9.46
N ARG A 186 1.20 17.62 -10.08
CA ARG A 186 -0.06 17.56 -10.84
C ARG A 186 -0.93 16.43 -10.30
N ALA A 187 -2.20 16.74 -10.07
CA ALA A 187 -3.18 15.74 -9.67
C ALA A 187 -3.36 14.72 -10.81
N VAL A 188 -3.21 13.45 -10.48
CA VAL A 188 -3.49 12.35 -11.39
C VAL A 188 -4.98 12.07 -11.26
N ARG A 189 -5.76 12.50 -12.25
CA ARG A 189 -7.17 12.11 -12.30
C ARG A 189 -7.24 10.60 -12.56
N ALA A 190 -7.82 9.86 -11.62
CA ALA A 190 -8.31 8.50 -11.83
C ALA A 190 -9.52 8.52 -12.76
#